data_AF-A0A381VNU1-F1
#
_entry.id   AF-A0A381VNU1-F1
#
_cell.length_a   1.000
_cell.length_b   1.000
_cell.length_c   1.000
_cell.angle_alpha   90.00
_cell.angle_beta   90.00
_cell.angle_gamma   90.00
#
_symmetry.space_group_name_H-M   'P 1'
#
loop_
_entity.id
_entity.type
_entity.pdbx_description
1 polymer ?
#
loop_
_entity_poly.entity_id
_entity_poly.type
_entity_poly.pdbx_seq_one_letter_code
_entity_poly.pdbx_strand_id
1 'polypeptide(L)' 'MMRIVLLGAPGSGKGTQARLMAEKYRVPQISSGEILRRAVAEKTELGRKVESIMKGGDLVSDDLVIDAVTDQLRSSECKR' A
#
# COMPACT_ATOMS: atom_id res chain seq x y z
N MET A 1 13.62 13.86 6.15
CA MET A 1 12.65 12.96 5.50
C MET A 1 11.24 13.28 5.98
N MET A 2 10.31 13.56 5.06
CA MET A 2 8.91 13.86 5.38
C MET A 2 8.09 12.57 5.37
N ARG A 3 7.27 12.35 6.40
CA ARG A 3 6.40 11.17 6.53
C ARG A 3 4.98 11.66 6.76
N ILE A 4 4.09 11.33 5.83
CA ILE A 4 2.70 11.80 5.83
C ILE A 4 1.77 10.60 5.88
N VAL A 5 0.82 10.62 6.81
CA VAL A 5 -0.31 9.68 6.85
C VAL A 5 -1.57 10.47 6.48
N LEU A 6 -2.31 9.98 5.48
CA LEU A 6 -3.50 10.66 4.98
C LEU A 6 -4.76 9.86 5.33
N LEU A 7 -5.61 10.44 6.18
CA LEU A 7 -6.86 9.85 6.68
C LEU A 7 -8.08 10.54 6.04
N GLY A 8 -9.19 9.82 5.92
CA GLY A 8 -10.44 10.35 5.35
C GLY A 8 -11.38 9.26 4.82
N ALA A 9 -12.68 9.57 4.79
CA ALA A 9 -13.74 8.65 4.37
C ALA A 9 -13.60 8.19 2.90
N PRO A 10 -14.16 7.03 2.49
CA PRO A 10 -14.25 6.64 1.09
C PRO A 10 -14.83 7.79 0.22
N GLY A 11 -14.28 8.01 -0.97
CA GLY A 11 -14.70 9.10 -1.85
C GLY A 11 -14.19 10.52 -1.49
N SER A 12 -13.53 10.72 -0.35
CA SER A 12 -13.08 12.06 0.10
C SER A 12 -11.90 12.68 -0.69
N GLY A 13 -11.46 12.06 -1.79
CA GLY A 13 -10.35 12.58 -2.61
C GLY A 13 -8.93 12.34 -2.06
N LYS A 14 -8.76 11.48 -1.05
CA LYS A 14 -7.42 11.13 -0.50
C LYS A 14 -6.40 10.75 -1.56
N GLY A 15 -6.78 9.89 -2.51
CA GLY A 15 -5.86 9.42 -3.55
C GLY A 15 -5.34 10.58 -4.40
N THR A 16 -6.23 11.51 -4.78
CA THR A 16 -5.89 12.73 -5.49
C THR A 16 -4.93 13.60 -4.70
N GLN A 17 -5.21 13.84 -3.41
CA GLN A 17 -4.37 14.65 -2.55
C GLN A 17 -3.01 13.99 -2.29
N ALA A 18 -2.98 12.67 -2.09
CA ALA A 18 -1.75 11.92 -1.88
C ALA A 18 -0.81 12.01 -3.10
N ARG A 19 -1.35 11.89 -4.32
CA ARG A 19 -0.57 12.09 -5.55
C ARG A 19 0.03 13.49 -5.64
N LEU A 20 -0.78 14.52 -5.38
CA LEU A 20 -0.31 15.92 -5.40
C LEU A 20 0.77 16.18 -4.34
N MET A 21 0.65 15.60 -3.15
CA MET A 21 1.65 15.68 -2.09
C MET A 21 2.93 14.93 -2.45
N ALA A 22 2.82 13.74 -3.04
CA ALA A 22 3.95 12.95 -3.52
C ALA A 22 4.78 13.73 -4.56
N GLU A 23 4.11 14.34 -5.54
CA GLU A 23 4.75 15.20 -6.55
C GLU A 23 5.40 16.44 -5.91
N LYS A 24 4.66 17.15 -5.05
CA LYS A 24 5.13 18.40 -4.42
C LYS A 24 6.34 18.19 -3.50
N TYR A 25 6.28 17.15 -2.65
CA TYR A 25 7.31 16.89 -1.64
C TYR A 25 8.36 15.89 -2.12
N ARG A 26 8.23 15.35 -3.34
CA ARG A 26 9.11 14.35 -3.93
C ARG A 26 9.29 13.12 -3.02
N VAL A 27 8.17 12.66 -2.45
CA VAL A 27 8.09 11.45 -1.62
C VAL A 27 7.25 10.40 -2.33
N PRO A 28 7.57 9.10 -2.21
CA PRO A 28 6.77 8.05 -2.81
C PRO A 28 5.39 7.97 -2.14
N GLN A 29 4.36 7.69 -2.93
CA GLN A 29 3.04 7.37 -2.43
C GLN A 29 2.96 5.87 -2.10
N ILE A 30 2.51 5.54 -0.89
CA ILE A 30 2.29 4.16 -0.46
C ILE A 30 0.82 3.97 -0.10
N SER A 31 0.24 2.85 -0.54
CA SER A 31 -1.13 2.43 -0.24
C SER A 31 -1.14 0.93 -0.03
N SER A 32 -1.61 0.47 1.14
CA SER A 32 -1.72 -0.96 1.45
C SER A 32 -2.56 -1.71 0.41
N GLY A 33 -3.70 -1.14 0.02
CA GLY A 33 -4.54 -1.73 -1.02
C GLY A 33 -3.86 -1.87 -2.37
N GLU A 34 -3.01 -0.91 -2.75
CA GLU A 34 -2.25 -0.96 -4.02
C GLU A 34 -1.15 -2.01 -3.96
N ILE A 35 -0.40 -2.06 -2.84
CA ILE A 35 0.64 -3.07 -2.59
C ILE A 35 0.06 -4.48 -2.71
N LEU A 36 -1.05 -4.75 -2.02
CA LEU A 36 -1.69 -6.07 -2.02
C LEU A 36 -2.25 -6.43 -3.41
N ARG A 37 -2.94 -5.50 -4.10
CA ARG A 37 -3.44 -5.75 -5.46
C ARG A 37 -2.31 -6.02 -6.46
N ARG A 38 -1.21 -5.28 -6.37
CA ARG A 38 -0.02 -5.51 -7.21
C ARG A 38 0.58 -6.89 -6.93
N ALA A 39 0.75 -7.26 -5.66
CA ALA A 39 1.28 -8.56 -5.27
C ALA A 39 0.45 -9.73 -5.84
N VAL A 40 -0.89 -9.61 -5.83
CA VAL A 40 -1.83 -10.56 -6.45
C VAL A 40 -1.64 -10.61 -7.97
N ALA A 41 -1.62 -9.45 -8.64
CA ALA A 41 -1.45 -9.38 -10.10
C ALA A 41 -0.12 -9.99 -10.58
N GLU A 42 0.96 -9.77 -9.83
CA GLU A 42 2.29 -10.31 -10.09
C GLU A 42 2.45 -11.78 -9.67
N LYS A 43 1.43 -12.37 -9.04
CA LYS A 43 1.44 -13.77 -8.54
C LYS A 43 2.64 -14.06 -7.62
N THR A 44 3.01 -13.09 -6.80
CA THR A 44 4.05 -13.28 -5.77
C THR A 44 3.59 -14.29 -4.71
N GLU A 45 4.49 -14.75 -3.84
CA GLU A 45 4.09 -15.63 -2.74
C GLU A 45 3.07 -14.95 -1.81
N LEU A 46 3.32 -13.68 -1.47
CA LEU A 46 2.38 -12.82 -0.76
C LEU A 46 1.05 -12.73 -1.51
N GLY A 47 1.11 -12.45 -2.81
CA GLY A 47 -0.04 -12.32 -3.68
C GLY A 47 -0.95 -13.55 -3.69
N ARG A 48 -0.37 -14.75 -3.78
CA ARG A 48 -1.14 -16.00 -3.73
C ARG A 48 -1.86 -16.19 -2.39
N LYS A 49 -1.21 -15.88 -1.27
CA LYS A 49 -1.82 -15.93 0.08
C LYS A 49 -2.98 -14.94 0.17
N VAL A 50 -2.75 -13.70 -0.23
CA VAL A 50 -3.74 -12.61 -0.24
C VAL A 50 -4.93 -12.94 -1.14
N GLU A 51 -4.68 -13.44 -2.35
CA GLU A 51 -5.72 -13.82 -3.30
C GLU A 51 -6.64 -14.91 -2.73
N SER A 52 -6.06 -15.91 -2.06
CA SER A 52 -6.82 -16.98 -1.40
C SER A 52 -7.72 -16.43 -0.29
N ILE A 53 -7.20 -15.56 0.56
CA ILE A 53 -7.95 -14.94 1.67
C ILE A 53 -9.10 -14.10 1.12
N MET A 54 -8.81 -13.21 0.16
CA MET A 54 -9.82 -12.32 -0.43
C MET A 54 -10.90 -13.08 -1.19
N LYS A 55 -10.57 -14.17 -1.88
CA LYS A 55 -11.57 -15.04 -2.54
C LYS A 55 -12.47 -15.77 -1.54
N GLY A 56 -11.97 -16.03 -0.33
CA GLY A 56 -12.75 -16.58 0.78
C GLY A 56 -13.73 -15.59 1.40
N GLY A 57 -13.64 -14.29 1.07
CA GLY A 57 -14.41 -13.22 1.71
C GLY A 57 -13.83 -12.76 3.03
N ASP A 58 -12.66 -13.28 3.42
CA ASP A 58 -11.97 -12.95 4.66
C ASP A 58 -11.14 -11.67 4.52
N LEU A 59 -10.90 -11.03 5.67
CA LEU A 59 -9.99 -9.89 5.75
C LEU A 59 -8.54 -10.38 5.82
N VAL A 60 -7.66 -9.66 5.13
CA VAL A 60 -6.22 -9.85 5.25
C VAL A 60 -5.78 -9.43 6.66
N SER A 61 -5.00 -10.27 7.34
CA SER A 61 -4.54 -9.99 8.71
C SER A 61 -3.62 -8.77 8.79
N ASP A 62 -3.69 -8.05 9.90
CA ASP A 62 -2.85 -6.87 10.14
C ASP A 62 -1.35 -7.19 10.01
N ASP A 63 -0.89 -8.32 10.55
CA ASP A 63 0.52 -8.75 10.44
C ASP A 63 0.98 -8.82 8.98
N LEU A 64 0.15 -9.40 8.10
CA LEU A 64 0.48 -9.55 6.69
C LEU A 64 0.47 -8.19 5.97
N VAL A 65 -0.43 -7.29 6.35
CA VAL A 65 -0.45 -5.90 5.86
C VAL A 65 0.80 -5.14 6.32
N ILE A 66 1.18 -5.27 7.59
CA ILE A 66 2.35 -4.61 8.19
C ILE A 66 3.63 -5.09 7.50
N ASP A 67 3.79 -6.39 7.28
CA ASP A 67 4.93 -6.96 6.57
C ASP A 67 5.03 -6.39 5.15
N ALA A 68 3.92 -6.41 4.40
CA ALA A 68 3.87 -5.91 3.03
C ALA A 68 4.22 -4.41 2.92
N VAL A 69 3.73 -3.59 3.86
CA VAL A 69 4.04 -2.16 3.93
C VAL A 69 5.50 -1.94 4.35
N THR A 70 6.01 -2.74 5.29
CA THR A 70 7.39 -2.66 5.76
C THR A 70 8.39 -2.96 4.65
N ASP A 71 8.12 -3.98 3.84
CA ASP A 71 8.95 -4.31 2.67
C ASP A 71 8.95 -3.18 1.64
N GLN A 72 7.79 -2.59 1.36
CA GLN A 72 7.72 -1.43 0.46
C GLN A 72 8.51 -0.23 1.01
N LEU A 73 8.42 0.05 2.31
CA LEU A 73 9.20 1.11 2.98
C LEU A 73 10.71 0.87 2.95
N ARG A 74 11.16 -0.38 2.85
CA ARG A 74 12.59 -0.75 2.72
C ARG A 74 13.10 -0.70 1.28
N SER A 75 12.23 -0.50 0.30
CA SER A 75 12.62 -0.36 -1.11
C SER A 75 13.51 0.86 -1.35
N SER A 76 14.32 0.85 -2.42
CA SER A 76 15.19 1.98 -2.78
C SER A 76 14.41 3.28 -3.03
N GLU A 77 13.16 3.17 -3.49
CA GLU A 77 12.25 4.31 -3.71
C GLU A 77 11.96 5.08 -2.42
N CYS A 78 11.92 4.37 -1.28
CA CYS A 78 11.58 4.92 0.03
C CYS A 78 12.79 5.27 0.91
N LYS A 79 14.03 5.12 0.42
CA LYS A 79 15.26 5.33 1.21
C LYS A 79 15.74 6.80 1.29
N ARG A 80 15.00 7.76 0.75
CA ARG A 80 15.39 9.19 0.69
C ARG A 80 14.61 10.08 1.66
#